data_AF-M3FFV6-F1
#
_entry.id   AF-M3FFV6-F1
#
_cell.length_a   1.000
_cell.length_b   1.000
_cell.length_c   1.000
_cell.angle_alpha   90.00
_cell.angle_beta   90.00
_cell.angle_gamma   90.00
#
_symmetry.space_group_name_H-M   'P 1'
#
loop_
_entity.id
_entity.type
_entity.pdbx_description
1 polymer ?
#
loop_
_entity_poly.entity_id
_entity_poly.type
_entity_poly.pdbx_seq_one_letter_code
_entity_poly.pdbx_strand_id
1 'polypeptide(L)'
;MKLSIKEELENRYATILAGKDILEGAKKRREEANKFYRGLSERFRQGRFTAVAVKTALDNVIQSELQVAQAKIQLNIDILRYELAKNHIFEKFGVNVNDIIDRLMKMTDTKQTDLKF
;
A
#
# COMPACT_ATOMS: atom_id res chain seq x y z
N MET A 1 -19.61 16.14 13.68
CA MET A 1 -19.88 14.78 13.16
C MET A 1 -19.36 14.55 11.74
N LYS A 2 -19.66 15.41 10.75
CA LYS A 2 -19.07 15.29 9.37
C LYS A 2 -17.53 15.40 9.32
N LEU A 3 -16.91 16.21 10.20
CA LEU A 3 -15.45 16.37 10.28
C LEU A 3 -14.73 15.06 10.62
N SER A 4 -15.22 14.35 11.65
CA SER A 4 -14.64 13.10 12.16
C SER A 4 -14.57 11.97 11.13
N ILE A 5 -15.49 11.96 10.16
CA ILE A 5 -15.54 10.92 9.12
C ILE A 5 -14.55 11.21 7.99
N LYS A 6 -14.42 12.48 7.63
CA LYS A 6 -13.40 12.92 6.67
C LYS A 6 -12.02 12.63 7.26
N GLU A 7 -11.80 12.97 8.52
CA GLU A 7 -10.57 12.65 9.25
C GLU A 7 -10.31 11.14 9.32
N GLU A 8 -11.34 10.32 9.57
CA GLU A 8 -11.18 8.86 9.59
C GLU A 8 -10.77 8.29 8.21
N LEU A 9 -11.39 8.77 7.13
CA LEU A 9 -11.02 8.40 5.77
C LEU A 9 -9.60 8.86 5.39
N GLU A 10 -9.23 10.09 5.76
CA GLU A 10 -7.89 10.64 5.53
C GLU A 10 -6.83 9.86 6.31
N ASN A 11 -7.09 9.48 7.56
CA ASN A 11 -6.20 8.65 8.37
C ASN A 11 -5.98 7.26 7.77
N ARG A 12 -7.05 6.63 7.26
CA ARG A 12 -6.95 5.33 6.57
C ARG A 12 -6.19 5.44 5.26
N TYR A 13 -6.41 6.53 4.50
CA TYR A 13 -5.65 6.80 3.29
C TYR A 13 -4.15 7.04 3.57
N ALA A 14 -3.83 7.80 4.61
CA ALA A 14 -2.45 7.99 5.07
C ALA A 14 -1.79 6.66 5.47
N THR A 15 -2.55 5.76 6.09
CA THR A 15 -2.08 4.41 6.44
C THR A 15 -1.71 3.59 5.20
N ILE A 16 -2.52 3.67 4.13
CA ILE A 16 -2.22 3.01 2.85
C ILE A 16 -0.94 3.57 2.23
N LEU A 17 -0.75 4.89 2.24
CA LEU A 17 0.46 5.54 1.74
C LEU A 17 1.70 5.06 2.52
N ALA A 18 1.64 5.07 3.84
CA ALA A 18 2.71 4.54 4.68
C ALA A 18 2.98 3.05 4.40
N GLY A 19 1.93 2.24 4.22
CA GLY A 19 2.03 0.83 3.86
C GLY A 19 2.72 0.60 2.51
N LYS A 20 2.47 1.47 1.53
CA LYS A 20 3.16 1.46 0.23
C LYS A 20 4.66 1.71 0.40
N ASP A 21 5.04 2.72 1.19
CA ASP A 21 6.45 3.05 1.44
C ASP A 21 7.16 1.92 2.17
N ILE A 22 6.49 1.28 3.15
CA ILE A 22 7.00 0.09 3.85
C ILE A 22 7.24 -1.06 2.86
N LEU A 23 6.31 -1.31 1.94
CA LEU A 23 6.45 -2.34 0.92
C LEU A 23 7.62 -2.05 -0.02
N GLU A 24 7.79 -0.81 -0.47
CA GLU A 24 8.93 -0.42 -1.31
C GLU A 24 10.25 -0.58 -0.57
N GLY A 25 10.32 -0.16 0.69
CA GLY A 25 11.49 -0.37 1.55
C GLY A 25 11.81 -1.85 1.73
N ALA A 26 10.81 -2.70 1.96
CA ALA A 26 11.00 -4.14 2.08
C ALA A 26 11.54 -4.76 0.77
N LYS A 27 11.05 -4.32 -0.39
CA LYS A 27 11.55 -4.78 -1.70
C LYS A 27 13.01 -4.42 -1.91
N LYS A 28 13.42 -3.18 -1.54
CA LYS A 28 14.82 -2.73 -1.62
C LYS A 28 15.72 -3.58 -0.71
N ARG A 29 15.33 -3.78 0.55
CA ARG A 29 16.07 -4.65 1.50
C ARG A 29 16.24 -6.07 0.97
N ARG A 30 15.20 -6.65 0.39
CA ARG A 30 15.28 -7.98 -0.25
C ARG A 30 16.27 -8.00 -1.41
N GLU A 31 16.34 -6.94 -2.20
CA GLU A 31 17.30 -6.83 -3.29
C GLU A 31 18.75 -6.74 -2.78
N GLU A 32 18.98 -5.96 -1.73
CA GLU A 32 20.28 -5.86 -1.06
C GLU A 32 20.70 -7.20 -0.43
N ALA A 33 19.79 -7.89 0.25
CA ALA A 33 20.04 -9.22 0.81
C ALA A 33 20.42 -10.22 -0.28
N ASN A 34 19.74 -10.19 -1.42
CA ASN A 34 20.07 -11.04 -2.57
C ASN A 34 21.45 -10.72 -3.16
N LYS A 35 21.79 -9.43 -3.31
CA LYS A 35 23.12 -9.01 -3.78
C LYS A 35 24.21 -9.49 -2.83
N PHE A 36 23.99 -9.36 -1.53
CA PHE A 36 24.90 -9.81 -0.48
C PHE A 36 25.12 -11.34 -0.53
N TYR A 37 24.03 -12.12 -0.57
CA TYR A 37 24.10 -13.58 -0.69
C TYR A 37 24.84 -14.04 -1.96
N ARG A 38 24.59 -13.41 -3.11
CA ARG A 38 25.29 -13.73 -4.36
C ARG A 38 26.79 -13.46 -4.26
N GLY A 39 27.17 -12.30 -3.74
CA GLY A 39 28.59 -11.95 -3.55
C GLY A 39 29.32 -12.90 -2.59
N LEU A 40 28.65 -13.34 -1.52
CA LEU A 40 29.19 -14.35 -0.60
C LEU A 40 29.31 -15.72 -1.24
N SER A 41 28.30 -16.15 -1.98
CA SER A 41 28.30 -17.45 -2.67
C SER A 41 29.43 -17.54 -3.70
N GLU A 42 29.72 -16.45 -4.43
CA GLU A 42 30.86 -16.37 -5.34
C GLU A 42 32.20 -16.53 -4.62
N ARG A 43 32.40 -15.83 -3.51
CA ARG A 43 33.64 -15.91 -2.73
C ARG A 43 33.78 -17.23 -1.98
N PHE A 44 32.67 -17.86 -1.59
CA PHE A 44 32.65 -19.21 -1.02
C PHE A 44 33.14 -20.25 -2.02
N ARG A 45 32.72 -20.18 -3.29
CA ARG A 45 33.24 -21.06 -4.36
C ARG A 45 34.75 -20.93 -4.56
N GLN A 46 35.33 -19.78 -4.21
CA GLN A 46 36.76 -19.53 -4.26
C GLN A 46 37.50 -19.98 -2.98
N GLY A 47 36.81 -20.63 -2.03
CA GLY A 47 37.37 -21.07 -0.75
C GLY A 47 37.59 -19.95 0.28
N ARG A 48 37.12 -18.72 0.01
CA ARG A 48 37.41 -17.53 0.83
C ARG A 48 36.42 -17.29 1.97
N PHE A 49 35.36 -18.10 2.08
CA PHE A 49 34.33 -17.99 3.11
C PHE A 49 33.93 -19.36 3.64
N THR A 50 33.30 -19.37 4.82
CA THR A 50 32.75 -20.58 5.43
C THR A 50 31.32 -20.83 4.95
N ALA A 51 30.90 -22.10 4.95
CA ALA A 51 29.54 -22.49 4.58
C ALA A 51 28.49 -21.85 5.52
N VAL A 52 28.85 -21.64 6.79
CA VAL A 52 28.00 -20.98 7.78
C VAL A 52 27.67 -19.54 7.37
N ALA A 53 28.64 -18.78 6.86
CA ALA A 53 28.40 -17.40 6.42
C ALA A 53 27.42 -17.33 5.23
N VAL A 54 27.53 -18.28 4.29
CA VAL A 54 26.61 -18.38 3.15
C VAL A 54 25.20 -18.75 3.62
N LYS A 55 25.08 -19.69 4.57
CA LYS A 55 23.80 -20.07 5.16
C LYS A 55 23.13 -18.86 5.84
N THR A 56 23.85 -18.12 6.68
CA THR A 56 23.30 -16.93 7.34
C THR A 56 22.82 -15.88 6.32
N ALA A 57 23.57 -15.69 5.22
CA ALA A 57 23.13 -14.79 4.16
C ALA A 57 21.86 -15.29 3.44
N LEU A 58 21.72 -16.60 3.22
CA LEU A 58 20.50 -17.19 2.68
C LEU A 58 19.31 -17.05 3.63
N ASP A 59 19.52 -17.29 4.92
CA ASP A 59 18.49 -17.12 5.96
C ASP A 59 17.97 -15.67 5.96
N ASN A 60 18.87 -14.68 5.81
CA ASN A 60 18.52 -13.27 5.67
C ASN A 60 17.70 -12.98 4.39
N VAL A 61 18.02 -13.63 3.26
CA VAL A 61 17.23 -13.51 2.02
C VAL A 61 15.81 -14.03 2.26
N ILE A 62 15.67 -15.22 2.83
CA ILE A 62 14.37 -15.83 3.14
C ILE A 62 13.55 -14.91 4.06
N GLN A 63 14.16 -14.38 5.12
CA GLN A 63 13.50 -13.46 6.03
C GLN A 63 13.05 -12.18 5.32
N SER A 64 13.88 -11.62 4.43
CA SER A 64 13.53 -10.43 3.65
C SER A 64 12.38 -10.68 2.67
N GLU A 65 12.28 -11.88 2.09
CA GLU A 65 11.15 -12.27 1.24
C GLU A 65 9.85 -12.40 2.02
N LEU A 66 9.91 -13.01 3.22
CA LEU A 66 8.76 -13.08 4.12
C LEU A 66 8.26 -11.68 4.49
N GLN A 67 9.16 -10.74 4.81
CA GLN A 67 8.78 -9.36 5.10
C GLN A 67 8.09 -8.69 3.92
N VAL A 68 8.56 -8.91 2.69
CA VAL A 68 7.89 -8.38 1.48
C VAL A 68 6.48 -8.95 1.34
N ALA A 69 6.30 -10.25 1.58
CA ALA A 69 4.98 -10.88 1.51
C ALA A 69 4.03 -10.32 2.57
N GLN A 70 4.49 -10.20 3.82
CA GLN A 70 3.72 -9.62 4.92
C GLN A 70 3.33 -8.17 4.63
N ALA A 71 4.26 -7.34 4.13
CA ALA A 71 3.98 -5.96 3.76
C ALA A 71 2.94 -5.85 2.65
N LYS A 72 2.97 -6.74 1.65
CA LYS A 72 1.93 -6.80 0.60
C LYS A 72 0.56 -7.15 1.18
N ILE A 73 0.50 -8.18 2.02
CA ILE A 73 -0.75 -8.60 2.67
C ILE A 73 -1.32 -7.45 3.49
N GLN A 74 -0.48 -6.80 4.30
CA GLN A 74 -0.89 -5.68 5.13
C GLN A 74 -1.43 -4.51 4.29
N LEU A 75 -0.72 -4.12 3.22
CA LEU A 75 -1.19 -3.07 2.31
C LEU A 75 -2.57 -3.40 1.71
N ASN A 76 -2.77 -4.64 1.27
CA ASN A 76 -4.05 -5.07 0.72
C ASN A 76 -5.18 -5.01 1.78
N ILE A 77 -4.89 -5.42 3.01
CA ILE A 77 -5.83 -5.31 4.13
C ILE A 77 -6.21 -3.84 4.37
N ASP A 78 -5.24 -2.93 4.34
CA ASP A 78 -5.49 -1.50 4.59
C ASP A 78 -6.31 -0.86 3.46
N ILE A 79 -6.10 -1.27 2.20
CA ILE A 79 -6.94 -0.88 1.06
C ILE A 79 -8.38 -1.36 1.26
N LEU A 80 -8.57 -2.64 1.58
CA LEU A 80 -9.92 -3.20 1.82
C LEU A 80 -10.62 -2.49 2.98
N ARG A 81 -9.89 -2.19 4.07
CA ARG A 81 -10.43 -1.42 5.21
C ARG A 81 -10.85 -0.01 4.84
N TYR A 82 -10.14 0.63 3.91
CA TYR A 82 -10.52 1.94 3.39
C TYR A 82 -11.78 1.87 2.53
N GLU A 83 -11.87 0.90 1.62
CA GLU A 83 -13.05 0.68 0.78
C GLU A 83 -14.29 0.35 1.61
N LEU A 84 -14.15 -0.53 2.60
CA LEU A 84 -15.22 -0.86 3.53
C LEU A 84 -15.67 0.35 4.34
N ALA A 85 -14.74 1.16 4.85
CA ALA A 85 -15.09 2.40 5.56
C ALA A 85 -15.87 3.34 4.64
N LYS A 86 -15.42 3.53 3.40
CA LYS A 86 -16.08 4.37 2.40
C LYS A 86 -17.51 3.89 2.11
N ASN A 87 -17.71 2.60 1.86
CA ASN A 87 -19.03 2.01 1.59
C ASN A 87 -19.96 2.09 2.82
N HIS A 88 -19.45 1.75 4.00
CA HIS A 88 -20.22 1.82 5.24
C HIS A 88 -20.62 3.25 5.60
N ILE A 89 -19.80 4.25 5.26
CA ILE A 89 -20.16 5.66 5.41
C ILE A 89 -21.35 6.02 4.52
N PHE A 90 -21.40 5.56 3.26
CA PHE A 90 -22.54 5.84 2.38
C PHE A 90 -23.84 5.22 2.91
N GLU A 91 -23.79 3.99 3.41
CA GLU A 91 -24.94 3.31 4.01
C GLU A 91 -25.41 4.00 5.30
N LYS A 92 -24.48 4.30 6.23
CA LYS A 92 -24.80 4.85 7.55
C LYS A 92 -25.34 6.28 7.50
N PHE A 93 -24.99 7.05 6.47
CA PHE A 93 -25.51 8.41 6.26
C PHE A 93 -26.79 8.47 5.43
N GLY A 94 -27.34 7.33 5.01
CA GLY A 94 -28.57 7.28 4.21
C GLY A 94 -28.47 8.04 2.89
N VAL A 95 -27.25 8.23 2.38
CA VAL A 95 -27.02 9.04 1.19
C VAL A 95 -27.18 8.13 -0.02
N ASN A 96 -28.34 8.26 -0.68
CA ASN A 96 -28.60 7.59 -1.94
C ASN A 96 -27.52 8.05 -2.93
N VAL A 97 -26.60 7.17 -3.31
CA VAL A 97 -25.47 7.48 -4.22
C VAL A 97 -26.01 8.08 -5.53
N ASN A 98 -27.20 7.65 -5.95
CA ASN A 98 -27.94 8.18 -7.09
C ASN A 98 -28.30 9.67 -6.93
N ASP A 99 -28.70 10.14 -5.75
CA ASP A 99 -29.04 11.55 -5.51
C ASP A 99 -27.80 12.47 -5.54
N ILE A 100 -26.64 11.96 -5.11
CA ILE A 100 -25.37 12.69 -5.24
C ILE A 100 -24.96 12.77 -6.72
N ILE A 101 -25.05 11.66 -7.46
CA ILE A 101 -24.72 11.63 -8.88
C ILE A 101 -25.64 12.58 -9.65
N ASP A 102 -26.95 12.58 -9.36
CA ASP A 102 -27.92 13.49 -9.97
C ASP A 102 -27.63 14.97 -9.63
N ARG A 103 -27.23 15.28 -8.40
CA ARG A 103 -26.80 16.64 -8.02
C ARG A 103 -25.50 17.06 -8.70
N LEU A 104 -24.54 16.15 -8.82
CA LEU A 104 -23.28 16.40 -9.51
C LEU A 104 -23.50 16.63 -11.01
N MET A 105 -24.36 15.83 -11.65
CA MET A 105 -24.75 16.00 -13.05
C MET A 105 -25.47 17.33 -13.29
N LYS A 106 -26.41 17.71 -12.41
CA LYS A 106 -27.09 19.02 -12.48
C LYS A 106 -26.13 20.19 -12.32
N MET A 107 -25.12 20.08 -11.44
CA MET A 107 -24.11 21.12 -11.27
C MET A 107 -23.18 21.26 -12.48
N THR A 108 -22.89 20.17 -13.20
CA THR A 108 -22.12 20.23 -14.46
C THR A 108 -22.92 20.86 -15.60
N ASP A 109 -24.24 20.64 -15.67
CA ASP A 109 -25.13 21.27 -16.66
C ASP A 109 -25.28 22.78 -16.40
N THR A 110 -25.32 23.20 -15.13
CA THR A 110 -25.43 24.62 -14.78
C THR A 110 -24.17 25.39 -15.20
N LYS A 111 -22.98 24.79 -15.03
CA LYS A 111 -21.71 25.38 -15.49
C LYS A 111 -21.59 25.49 -17.00
N GLN A 112 -22.21 24.60 -17.79
CA GLN A 112 -22.23 24.75 -19.26
C GLN A 112 -23.16 25.89 -19.72
N THR A 113 -24.12 26.28 -18.89
CA THR A 113 -25.07 27.35 -19.20
C THR A 113 -24.45 28.73 -18.92
N ASP A 114 -23.63 28.84 -17.87
CA ASP A 114 -22.92 30.09 -17.50
C ASP A 114 -21.70 30.41 -18.39
N LEU A 115 -21.24 29.47 -19.23
CA LEU A 115 -20.17 29.68 -20.21
C LEU A 115 -20.67 30.01 -21.63
N LYS A 116 -21.99 30.15 -21.82
CA LYS A 116 -22.60 30.55 -23.09
C LYS A 116 -23.26 31.94 -23.00
N PHE A 117 -22.50 32.96 -22.59
CA PHE A 117 -22.82 34.36 -22.87
C PHE A 117 -21.54 35.16 -23.06
#